data_AF-A0A956GT02-F1
#
_entry.id   AF-A0A956GT02-F1
#
_cell.length_a   1.000
_cell.length_b   1.000
_cell.length_c   1.000
_cell.angle_alpha   90.00
_cell.angle_beta   90.00
_cell.angle_gamma   90.00
#
_symmetry.space_group_name_H-M   'P 1'
#
loop_
_entity.id
_entity.type
_entity.pdbx_description
1 polymer ?
#
loop_
_entity_poly.entity_id
_entity_poly.type
_entity_poly.pdbx_seq_one_letter_code
_entity_poly.pdbx_strand_id
1 'polypeptide(L)' 'MGIPDPLLEYRAQFPALEDCVHLISHSLGCVPAKAADDLAEFVELWKTRSITAWSEWLPEVDRAGERIGKIIGAPAG' A
#
# COMPACT_ATOMS: atom_id res chain seq x y z
N MET A 1 6.55 -33.52 2.71
CA MET A 1 7.04 -32.16 2.99
C MET A 1 6.23 -31.21 2.11
N GLY A 2 5.55 -30.22 2.69
CA GLY A 2 4.65 -29.34 1.92
C GLY A 2 5.42 -28.53 0.87
N ILE A 3 4.72 -28.13 -0.19
CA ILE A 3 5.25 -27.21 -1.20
C ILE A 3 5.52 -25.87 -0.50
N PRO A 4 6.72 -25.28 -0.62
CA PRO A 4 6.98 -23.94 -0.11
C PRO A 4 6.02 -22.94 -0.74
N ASP A 5 5.34 -22.16 0.10
CA ASP A 5 4.53 -21.03 -0.34
C ASP A 5 5.34 -19.74 -0.17
N PRO A 6 5.96 -19.23 -1.25
CA PRO A 6 6.74 -18.00 -1.17
C PRO A 6 5.88 -16.78 -0.80
N LEU A 7 4.55 -16.84 -0.98
CA LEU A 7 3.67 -15.72 -0.67
C LEU A 7 3.25 -15.64 0.80
N LEU A 8 3.55 -16.69 1.59
CA LEU A 8 3.18 -16.73 3.01
C LEU A 8 3.84 -15.60 3.81
N GLU A 9 5.00 -15.11 3.37
CA GLU A 9 5.70 -13.98 4.00
C GLU A 9 4.84 -12.70 4.06
N TYR A 10 3.95 -12.49 3.09
CA TYR A 10 3.11 -11.29 3.04
C TYR A 10 1.99 -11.29 4.08
N ARG A 11 1.66 -12.45 4.69
CA ARG A 11 0.61 -12.52 5.72
C ARG A 11 0.91 -11.58 6.88
N ALA A 12 2.17 -11.48 7.31
CA ALA A 12 2.59 -10.61 8.40
C ALA A 12 2.44 -9.11 8.09
N GLN A 13 2.24 -8.74 6.82
CA GLN A 13 2.00 -7.34 6.43
C GLN A 13 0.56 -6.89 6.72
N PHE A 14 -0.32 -7.79 7.16
CA PHE A 14 -1.73 -7.51 7.43
C PHE A 14 -2.10 -7.92 8.88
N PRO A 15 -1.96 -7.03 9.86
CA PRO A 15 -2.10 -7.36 11.28
C PRO A 15 -3.43 -8.03 11.65
N ALA A 16 -4.53 -7.65 11.00
CA ALA A 16 -5.85 -8.24 11.24
C ALA A 16 -5.90 -9.77 11.01
N LEU A 17 -4.97 -10.33 10.23
CA LEU A 17 -4.88 -11.76 9.99
C LEU A 17 -4.27 -12.53 11.16
N GLU A 18 -3.66 -11.87 12.15
CA GLU A 18 -3.20 -12.53 13.38
C GLU A 18 -4.38 -12.93 14.28
N ASP A 19 -5.42 -12.09 14.30
CA ASP A 19 -6.55 -12.24 15.22
C ASP A 19 -7.74 -13.01 14.63
N CYS A 20 -7.81 -13.16 13.30
CA CYS A 20 -8.99 -13.73 12.64
C CYS A 20 -8.74 -14.46 11.32
N VAL A 21 -9.75 -15.23 10.91
CA VAL A 21 -9.84 -15.85 9.58
C VAL A 21 -10.68 -14.95 8.67
N HIS A 22 -10.02 -14.09 7.89
CA HIS A 22 -10.68 -13.11 7.01
C HIS A 22 -11.03 -13.70 5.64
N LEU A 23 -12.31 -14.03 5.41
CA LEU A 23 -12.80 -14.64 4.16
C LEU A 23 -13.65 -13.69 3.28
N ILE A 24 -13.52 -12.37 3.47
CA ILE A 24 -14.34 -11.34 2.79
C ILE A 24 -13.50 -10.28 2.05
N SER A 25 -12.24 -10.61 1.69
CA SER A 25 -11.33 -9.68 0.99
C SER A 25 -11.87 -9.13 -0.33
N HIS A 26 -12.82 -9.83 -0.98
CA HIS A 26 -13.46 -9.38 -2.22
C HIS A 26 -14.39 -8.18 -2.03
N SER A 27 -14.88 -7.95 -0.80
CA SER A 27 -15.65 -6.76 -0.46
C SER A 27 -14.75 -5.67 0.11
N LEU A 28 -13.95 -6.01 1.13
CA LEU A 28 -12.99 -5.09 1.74
C LEU A 28 -11.73 -5.85 2.18
N GLY A 29 -10.59 -5.45 1.62
CA GLY A 29 -9.28 -5.99 1.99
C GLY A 29 -8.84 -5.57 3.39
N CYS A 30 -8.00 -6.39 4.03
CA CYS A 30 -7.33 -5.99 5.26
C CYS A 30 -6.42 -4.79 5.00
N VAL A 31 -6.39 -3.84 5.94
CA VAL A 31 -5.46 -2.72 5.87
C VAL A 31 -4.03 -3.24 6.07
N PRO A 32 -3.08 -2.94 5.17
CA PRO A 32 -1.67 -3.30 5.38
C PRO A 32 -1.05 -2.44 6.49
N ALA A 33 -0.11 -3.02 7.26
CA ALA A 33 0.56 -2.34 8.37
C ALA A 33 1.19 -0.99 7.95
N LYS A 34 1.82 -0.96 6.77
CA LYS A 34 2.48 0.21 6.21
C LYS A 34 1.54 1.41 5.95
N ALA A 35 0.23 1.20 5.83
CA ALA A 35 -0.71 2.29 5.58
C ALA A 35 -0.71 3.34 6.70
N ALA A 36 -0.46 2.94 7.95
CA ALA A 36 -0.37 3.87 9.07
C ALA A 36 0.87 4.77 8.95
N ASP A 37 2.01 4.19 8.57
CA ASP A 37 3.27 4.91 8.38
C ASP A 37 3.16 5.90 7.21
N ASP A 38 2.59 5.46 6.08
CA ASP A 38 2.41 6.30 4.89
C ASP A 38 1.49 7.49 5.17
N LEU A 39 0.43 7.29 5.96
CA LEU A 39 -0.46 8.38 6.37
C LEU A 39 0.24 9.35 7.32
N ALA A 40 1.04 8.84 8.26
CA ALA A 40 1.83 9.68 9.17
C ALA A 40 2.86 10.52 8.40
N GLU A 41 3.53 9.93 7.41
CA GLU A 41 4.47 10.63 6.52
C GLU A 41 3.77 11.75 5.74
N PHE A 42 2.60 11.46 5.15
CA PHE A 42 1.81 12.46 4.44
C PHE A 42 1.45 13.66 5.34
N VAL A 43 0.97 13.40 6.56
CA VAL A 43 0.58 14.44 7.51
C VAL A 43 1.78 15.25 7.99
N GLU A 44 2.91 14.61 8.29
CA GLU A 44 4.11 15.34 8.72
C GLU A 44 4.69 16.19 7.59
N LEU A 45 4.67 15.69 6.35
CA LEU A 45 5.09 16.47 5.18
C LEU A 45 4.18 17.69 4.99
N TRP A 46 2.87 17.54 5.15
CA TRP A 46 1.95 18.66 5.09
C TRP A 46 2.22 19.69 6.19
N LYS A 47 2.41 19.23 7.44
CA LYS A 47 2.71 20.10 8.58
C LYS A 47 4.00 20.89 8.40
N THR A 48 5.04 20.26 7.86
CA THR A 48 6.39 20.85 7.76
C THR A 48 6.58 21.71 6.51
N ARG A 49 5.92 21.37 5.40
CA ARG A 49 6.14 22.02 4.10
C ARG A 49 4.92 22.76 3.55
N SER A 50 3.72 22.49 4.05
CA SER A 50 2.49 23.13 3.59
C SER A 50 2.38 23.08 2.06
N ILE A 51 2.15 24.22 1.41
CA ILE A 51 2.03 24.33 -0.05
C ILE A 51 3.28 23.83 -0.81
N THR A 52 4.47 23.82 -0.23
CA THR A 52 5.66 23.35 -0.97
C THR A 52 5.72 21.82 -1.04
N ALA A 53 4.90 21.09 -0.26
CA ALA A 53 4.80 19.64 -0.33
C ALA A 53 4.28 19.12 -1.68
N TRP A 54 3.63 19.96 -2.49
CA TRP A 54 3.18 19.59 -3.84
C TRP A 54 4.30 19.04 -4.73
N SER A 55 5.55 19.50 -4.56
CA SER A 55 6.68 18.99 -5.34
C SER A 55 7.05 17.54 -5.01
N GLU A 56 6.64 17.03 -3.84
CA GLU A 56 6.83 15.63 -3.42
C GLU A 56 5.59 14.79 -3.75
N TRP A 57 4.39 15.35 -3.53
CA TRP A 57 3.13 14.64 -3.74
C TRP A 57 2.82 14.36 -5.21
N LEU A 58 3.04 15.33 -6.11
CA LEU A 58 2.71 15.12 -7.53
C LEU A 58 3.51 13.95 -8.14
N PRO A 59 4.83 13.85 -7.92
CA PRO A 59 5.57 12.66 -8.35
C PRO A 59 5.09 11.35 -7.73
N GLU A 60 4.57 11.35 -6.49
CA GLU A 60 4.01 10.13 -5.89
C GLU A 60 2.70 9.67 -6.55
N VAL A 61 1.89 10.61 -7.05
CA VAL A 61 0.69 10.28 -7.83
C VAL A 61 1.08 9.54 -9.11
N ASP A 62 2.09 10.02 -9.82
CA ASP A 62 2.59 9.36 -11.03
C ASP A 62 3.13 7.96 -10.71
N ARG A 63 3.95 7.82 -9.66
CA ARG A 63 4.45 6.52 -9.19
C ARG A 63 3.32 5.57 -8.79
N ALA A 64 2.24 6.07 -8.20
CA ALA A 64 1.06 5.26 -7.88
C ALA A 64 0.36 4.76 -9.15
N GLY A 65 0.22 5.65 -10.16
CA GLY A 65 -0.29 5.30 -11.48
C GLY A 65 0.53 4.18 -12.14
N GLU A 66 1.86 4.30 -12.14
CA GLU A 66 2.75 3.27 -12.69
C GLU A 66 2.61 1.91 -11.99
N ARG A 67 2.47 1.90 -10.65
CA ARG A 67 2.24 0.66 -9.88
C ARG A 67 0.92 0.00 -10.26
N ILE A 68 -0.15 0.77 -10.39
CA ILE A 68 -1.48 0.27 -10.80
C ILE A 68 -1.44 -0.22 -12.24
N GLY A 69 -0.77 0.52 -13.14
CA GLY A 69 -0.63 0.16 -14.55
C GLY A 69 -0.04 -1.23 -14.76
N LYS A 70 0.95 -1.62 -13.95
CA LYS A 70 1.54 -2.98 -13.96
C LYS A 70 0.53 -4.08 -13.60
N ILE A 71 -0.46 -3.78 -12.76
CA ILE A 71 -1.49 -4.74 -12.34
C ILE A 71 -2.51 -4.96 -13.46
N ILE A 72 -2.89 -3.90 -14.16
CA ILE A 72 -3.93 -3.94 -15.21
C ILE A 72 -3.38 -4.11 -16.63
N GLY A 73 -2.06 -4.16 -16.80
CA GLY A 73 -1.40 -4.27 -18.11
C GLY A 73 -1.49 -3.00 -18.97
N ALA A 74 -1.56 -1.82 -18.34
CA ALA A 74 -1.56 -0.55 -19.05
C ALA A 74 -0.18 -0.27 -19.69
N PRO A 75 -0.12 0.42 -20.85
CA PRO A 75 1.15 0.90 -21.40
C PRO A 75 1.79 1.92 -20.45
N ALA A 76 3.10 2.09 -20.57
CA ALA A 76 3.82 3.16 -19.87
C ALA A 76 3.53 4.52 -20.51
N GLY A 77 3.53 5.57 -19.68
CA GLY A 77 3.20 6.95 -20.06
C GLY A 77 1.83 7.36 -19.56
#